data_AF-A0A6J6KZK1-F1
#
_entry.id   AF-A0A6J6KZK1-F1
#
_cell.length_a   1.000
_cell.length_b   1.000
_cell.length_c   1.000
_cell.angle_alpha   90.00
_cell.angle_beta   90.00
_cell.angle_gamma   90.00
#
_symmetry.space_group_name_H-M   'P 1'
#
loop_
_entity.id
_entity.type
_entity.pdbx_description
1 polymer ?
#
loop_
_entity_poly.entity_id
_entity_poly.type
_entity_poly.pdbx_seq_one_letter_code
_entity_poly.pdbx_strand_id
1 'polypeptide(L)' 'MWERSFAGFLNTVEYDMVPPPRMEIGFAPELLPAEFGYALCGPSEDGALQELGDRWAQGLVLTRIAAECFEAAAS' A
#
# COMPACT_ATOMS: atom_id res chain seq x y z
N MET A 1 2.86 -9.77 8.56
CA MET A 1 3.91 -8.72 8.65
C MET A 1 3.28 -7.36 8.95
N TRP A 2 2.29 -6.90 8.16
CA TRP A 2 1.63 -5.61 8.36
C TRP A 2 0.92 -5.43 9.70
N GLU A 3 0.09 -6.39 10.13
CA GLU A 3 -0.57 -6.33 11.45
C GLU A 3 0.43 -6.13 12.60
N ARG A 4 1.58 -6.83 12.58
CA ARG A 4 2.63 -6.65 13.59
C ARG A 4 3.30 -5.28 13.51
N SER A 5 3.50 -4.74 12.30
CA SER A 5 4.01 -3.38 12.12
C SER A 5 3.03 -2.33 12.63
N PHE A 6 1.73 -2.50 12.36
CA PHE A 6 0.68 -1.62 12.88
C PHE A 6 0.54 -1.70 14.39
N ALA A 7 0.63 -2.90 14.98
CA ALA A 7 0.70 -3.05 16.44
C ALA A 7 1.90 -2.30 17.02
N GLY A 8 3.07 -2.35 16.36
CA GLY A 8 4.23 -1.55 16.73
C GLY A 8 3.92 -0.06 16.73
N PHE A 9 3.39 0.45 15.61
CA PHE A 9 2.97 1.85 15.47
C PHE A 9 1.97 2.25 16.57
N LEU A 10 0.89 1.51 16.76
CA LEU A 10 -0.14 1.82 17.76
C LEU A 10 0.41 1.89 19.19
N ASN A 11 1.41 1.06 19.52
CA ASN A 11 2.05 1.07 20.82
C ASN A 11 3.07 2.20 21.02
N THR A 12 3.53 2.85 19.94
CA THR A 12 4.59 3.86 20.03
C THR A 12 4.21 5.24 19.51
N VAL A 13 3.05 5.38 18.84
CA VAL A 13 2.63 6.60 18.15
C VAL A 13 2.52 7.83 19.07
N GLU A 14 2.23 7.62 20.35
CA GLU A 14 2.19 8.71 21.34
C GLU A 14 3.57 9.33 21.62
N TYR A 15 4.66 8.61 21.33
CA TYR A 15 6.04 9.05 21.51
C TYR A 15 6.66 9.64 20.25
N ASP A 16 5.92 9.72 19.13
CA ASP A 16 6.42 10.37 17.92
C ASP A 16 6.69 11.86 18.18
N MET A 17 7.75 12.40 17.56
CA MET A 17 8.09 13.83 17.70
C MET A 17 6.94 14.75 17.27
N VAL A 18 6.14 14.29 16.31
CA VAL A 18 4.94 14.94 15.82
C VAL A 18 3.85 13.88 15.71
N PRO A 19 3.11 13.60 16.78
CA PRO A 19 2.11 12.54 16.77
C PRO A 19 0.96 12.92 15.83
N PRO A 20 0.43 11.98 15.03
CA PRO A 20 -0.72 12.22 14.17
C PRO A 20 -1.95 12.58 15.02
N PRO A 21 -2.74 13.58 14.62
CA PRO A 21 -3.82 14.13 15.45
C PRO A 21 -4.95 13.13 15.78
N ARG A 22 -5.04 12.03 15.04
CA ARG A 22 -6.03 10.96 15.24
C ARG A 22 -5.41 9.59 15.52
N MET A 23 -4.10 9.52 15.77
CA MET A 23 -3.39 8.24 15.91
C MET A 23 -3.58 7.30 14.70
N GLU A 24 -3.80 7.88 13.53
CA GLU A 24 -4.03 7.19 12.25
C GLU A 24 -2.75 7.23 11.40
N ILE A 25 -2.56 6.21 10.55
CA ILE A 25 -1.48 6.13 9.57
C ILE A 25 -2.06 6.11 8.15
N GLY A 26 -1.48 6.91 7.25
CA GLY A 26 -1.84 6.88 5.84
C GLY A 26 -1.22 5.68 5.13
N PHE A 27 -2.01 4.96 4.33
CA PHE A 27 -1.52 3.93 3.42
C PHE A 27 -1.84 4.33 1.97
N ALA A 28 -0.80 4.61 1.19
CA ALA A 28 -0.92 5.04 -0.19
C ALA A 28 -0.04 4.15 -1.09
N PRO A 29 -0.61 3.17 -1.81
CA PRO A 29 0.12 2.41 -2.80
C PRO A 29 0.68 3.36 -3.86
N GLU A 30 2.00 3.39 -4.01
CA GLU A 30 2.64 4.23 -5.00
C GLU A 30 2.46 3.63 -6.40
N LEU A 31 1.71 4.33 -7.26
CA LEU A 31 1.43 3.93 -8.64
C LEU A 31 2.25 4.76 -9.61
N LEU A 32 3.54 4.47 -9.72
CA LEU A 32 4.40 5.11 -10.72
C LEU A 32 3.97 4.71 -12.15
N PRO A 33 4.11 5.59 -13.16
CA PRO A 33 3.94 5.22 -14.55
C PRO A 33 4.70 3.94 -14.93
N ALA A 34 4.08 3.11 -15.77
CA ALA A 34 4.64 1.82 -16.18
C ALA A 34 6.03 1.94 -16.82
N GLU A 35 6.28 3.05 -17.51
CA GLU A 35 7.57 3.40 -18.14
C GLU A 35 8.74 3.48 -17.16
N PHE A 36 8.49 3.63 -15.85
CA PHE A 36 9.53 3.62 -14.82
C PHE A 36 9.93 2.20 -14.37
N GLY A 37 9.39 1.15 -14.99
CA GLY A 37 9.79 -0.24 -14.71
C GLY A 37 9.16 -0.86 -13.46
N TYR A 38 8.15 -0.19 -12.88
CA TYR A 38 7.40 -0.69 -11.71
C TYR A 38 6.20 -1.57 -12.09
N ALA A 39 5.86 -1.59 -13.37
CA ALA A 39 4.82 -2.45 -13.91
C ALA A 39 5.43 -3.71 -14.53
N LEU A 40 4.80 -4.87 -14.30
CA LEU A 40 5.09 -6.03 -15.11
C LEU A 40 4.51 -5.81 -16.50
N CYS A 41 5.39 -5.70 -17.50
CA CYS A 41 5.00 -5.54 -18.89
C CYS A 41 5.22 -6.83 -19.70
N GLY A 42 4.40 -7.02 -20.72
CA GLY A 42 4.54 -8.11 -21.69
C GLY A 42 4.18 -7.64 -23.10
N PRO A 43 4.45 -8.46 -24.12
CA PRO A 43 4.15 -8.10 -25.51
C PRO A 43 2.63 -8.04 -25.75
N SER A 44 2.17 -6.98 -26.41
CA SER A 44 0.84 -6.86 -27.01
C SER A 44 0.77 -7.55 -28.38
N GLU A 45 -0.42 -7.59 -29.00
CA GLU A 45 -0.65 -8.22 -30.31
C GLU A 45 0.16 -7.57 -31.45
N ASP A 46 0.52 -6.29 -31.32
CA ASP A 46 1.35 -5.52 -32.24
C ASP A 46 2.85 -5.52 -31.85
N GLY A 47 3.23 -6.24 -30.78
CA GLY A 47 4.61 -6.39 -30.34
C GLY A 47 5.14 -5.26 -29.44
N ALA A 48 4.33 -4.26 -29.10
CA ALA A 48 4.69 -3.26 -28.10
C ALA A 48 4.68 -3.86 -26.67
N LEU A 49 5.36 -3.20 -25.72
CA LEU A 49 5.24 -3.57 -24.31
C LEU A 49 4.02 -2.88 -23.70
N GLN A 50 3.12 -3.67 -23.12
CA GLN A 50 1.97 -3.19 -22.35
C GLN A 50 2.01 -3.74 -20.93
N GLU A 51 1.50 -2.96 -19.97
CA GLU A 51 1.30 -3.42 -18.60
C GLU A 51 0.32 -4.61 -18.59
N LEU A 52 0.68 -5.70 -17.91
CA LEU A 52 -0.12 -6.93 -17.87
C LEU A 52 -1.22 -6.92 -16.80
N GLY A 53 -1.15 -6.00 -15.84
CA GLY A 53 -2.05 -5.93 -14.71
C GLY A 53 -2.83 -4.63 -14.64
N ASP A 54 -3.77 -4.58 -13.71
CA ASP A 54 -4.42 -3.34 -13.29
C ASP A 54 -3.90 -2.97 -11.89
N ARG A 55 -2.85 -2.16 -11.84
CA ARG A 55 -2.27 -1.74 -10.55
C ARG A 55 -3.19 -0.81 -9.76
N TRP A 56 -4.16 -0.16 -10.40
CA TRP A 56 -5.18 0.59 -9.68
C TRP A 56 -6.07 -0.36 -8.88
N ALA A 57 -6.60 -1.41 -9.52
CA ALA A 57 -7.38 -2.44 -8.84
C ALA A 57 -6.57 -3.15 -7.74
N GLN A 58 -5.29 -3.45 -8.00
CA GLN A 58 -4.39 -4.01 -6.98
C GLN A 58 -4.18 -3.04 -5.81
N GLY A 59 -4.03 -1.75 -6.08
CA GLY A 59 -3.92 -0.71 -5.06
C GLY A 59 -5.13 -0.70 -4.13
N LEU A 60 -6.35 -0.81 -4.68
CA LEU A 60 -7.57 -0.91 -3.87
C LEU A 60 -7.58 -2.15 -2.96
N VAL A 61 -7.13 -3.30 -3.48
CA VAL A 61 -7.00 -4.54 -2.69
C VAL A 61 -5.98 -4.37 -1.57
N LEU A 62 -4.81 -3.78 -1.86
CA LEU A 62 -3.78 -3.53 -0.85
C LEU A 62 -4.27 -2.57 0.23
N THR A 63 -4.99 -1.50 -0.13
CA THR A 63 -5.60 -0.57 0.82
C THR A 63 -6.60 -1.26 1.74
N ARG A 64 -7.44 -2.14 1.19
CA ARG A 64 -8.38 -2.94 1.99
C ARG A 64 -7.63 -3.86 2.98
N ILE A 65 -6.64 -4.61 2.52
CA ILE A 65 -5.86 -5.52 3.38
C ILE A 65 -5.13 -4.73 4.48
N ALA A 66 -4.59 -3.55 4.16
CA ALA A 66 -3.94 -2.68 5.13
C ALA A 66 -4.92 -2.20 6.21
N ALA A 67 -6.13 -1.79 5.82
CA ALA A 67 -7.18 -1.40 6.77
C ALA A 67 -7.57 -2.57 7.69
N GLU A 68 -7.84 -3.76 7.13
CA GLU A 68 -8.17 -4.96 7.90
C GLU A 68 -7.05 -5.31 8.90
N CYS A 69 -5.79 -5.20 8.48
CA CYS A 69 -4.63 -5.45 9.35
C CYS A 69 -4.50 -4.39 10.47
N PHE A 70 -4.83 -3.13 10.19
CA PHE A 70 -4.77 -2.05 11.18
C PHE A 70 -5.87 -2.22 12.24
N GLU A 71 -7.10 -2.53 11.82
CA GLU A 71 -8.21 -2.86 12.70
C GLU A 71 -7.91 -4.07 13.59
N ALA A 72 -7.36 -5.14 13.01
CA ALA A 72 -6.95 -6.33 13.77
C ALA A 72 -5.86 -6.02 14.80
N ALA A 73 -4.91 -5.13 14.50
CA ALA A 73 -3.86 -4.72 15.42
C ALA A 73 -4.34 -3.82 16.57
N ALA A 74 -5.51 -3.18 16.42
CA ALA A 74 -6.13 -2.32 17.43
C ALA A 74 -7.06 -3.08 18.40
N SER A 75 -7.22 -4.40 18.19
CA SER A 75 -8.05 -5.30 19.02
C SER A 75 -7.26 -5.93 20.16
#